data_AF-A0A2H9SHQ1-F1
#
_entry.id   AF-A0A2H9SHQ1-F1
#
_cell.length_a   1.000
_cell.length_b   1.000
_cell.length_c   1.000
_cell.angle_alpha   90.00
_cell.angle_beta   90.00
_cell.angle_gamma   90.00
#
_symmetry.space_group_name_H-M   'P 1'
#
loop_
_entity.id
_entity.type
_entity.pdbx_description
1 polymer ?
#
loop_
_entity_poly.entity_id
_entity_poly.type
_entity_poly.pdbx_seq_one_letter_code
_entity_poly.pdbx_strand_id
1 'polypeptide(L)'
;MGSYRQISRVFIGLIDTNKLVKIGAGTYAKTSMSDTFDTPVLNVTFRQLCKEALTRKGIQWEPGTAEREYNEGLSTQVPARTVIRLKSRFRGQLTYGKQKLIAEKGINAR
;
A
#
# COMPACT_ATOMS: atom_id res chain seq x y z
N MET A 1 2.25 11.69 -28.06
CA MET A 1 2.48 10.72 -26.95
C MET A 1 3.66 11.21 -26.13
N GLY A 2 3.48 11.45 -24.82
CA GLY A 2 4.54 12.03 -23.97
C GLY A 2 5.68 11.06 -23.67
N SER A 3 6.92 11.56 -23.64
CA SER A 3 8.10 10.76 -23.29
C SER A 3 8.03 10.29 -21.83
N TYR A 4 8.63 9.14 -21.52
CA TYR A 4 8.76 8.63 -20.14
C TYR A 4 9.31 9.69 -19.17
N ARG A 5 10.27 10.52 -19.63
CA ARG A 5 10.84 11.62 -18.84
C ARG A 5 9.85 12.75 -18.57
N GLN A 6 8.85 12.97 -19.44
CA GLN A 6 7.79 13.94 -19.20
C GLN A 6 6.80 13.41 -18.16
N ILE A 7 6.40 12.15 -18.28
CA ILE A 7 5.51 11.49 -17.31
C ILE A 7 6.13 11.50 -15.92
N SER A 8 7.40 11.11 -15.79
CA SER A 8 8.11 11.11 -14.50
C SER A 8 8.16 12.50 -13.87
N ARG A 9 8.35 13.57 -14.66
CA ARG A 9 8.36 14.96 -14.15
C ARG A 9 7.00 15.38 -13.61
N VAL A 10 5.92 15.00 -14.27
CA VAL A 10 4.55 15.28 -13.79
C VAL A 10 4.29 14.56 -12.47
N PHE A 11 4.67 13.28 -12.34
CA PHE A 11 4.54 12.56 -11.07
C PHE A 11 5.36 13.19 -9.95
N ILE A 12 6.59 13.63 -10.24
CA ILE A 12 7.42 14.35 -9.25
C ILE A 12 6.71 15.63 -8.80
N GLY A 13 6.23 16.47 -9.73
CA GLY A 13 5.51 17.69 -9.36
C GLY A 13 4.22 17.42 -8.56
N LEU A 14 3.53 16.31 -8.80
CA LEU A 14 2.36 15.91 -8.00
C LEU A 14 2.74 15.42 -6.60
N ILE A 15 3.93 14.85 -6.43
CA ILE A 15 4.47 14.50 -5.11
C ILE A 15 4.89 15.76 -4.37
N ASP A 16 5.61 16.67 -5.04
CA ASP A 16 6.08 17.93 -4.44
C ASP A 16 4.92 18.83 -4.02
N THR A 17 3.80 18.78 -4.75
CA THR A 17 2.55 19.47 -4.40
C THR A 17 1.65 18.69 -3.44
N ASN A 18 2.16 17.61 -2.82
CA ASN A 18 1.45 16.82 -1.81
C ASN A 18 0.11 16.21 -2.28
N LYS A 19 -0.07 16.03 -3.60
CA LYS A 19 -1.27 15.42 -4.21
C LYS A 19 -1.15 13.90 -4.37
N LEU A 20 0.08 13.40 -4.40
CA LEU A 20 0.41 11.98 -4.47
C LEU A 20 1.51 11.65 -3.47
N VAL A 21 1.49 10.42 -2.96
CA VAL A 21 2.64 9.84 -2.27
C VAL A 21 3.06 8.54 -2.93
N LYS A 22 4.38 8.36 -3.07
CA LYS A 22 4.95 7.13 -3.58
C LYS A 22 4.91 6.05 -2.49
N ILE A 23 4.18 4.97 -2.75
CA ILE A 23 4.10 3.83 -1.83
C ILE A 23 4.93 2.64 -2.30
N GLY A 24 5.37 2.61 -3.57
CA GLY A 24 6.21 1.56 -4.12
C GLY A 24 6.70 1.86 -5.53
N ALA A 25 7.41 0.90 -6.14
CA ALA A 25 7.88 1.01 -7.52
C ALA A 25 6.69 1.12 -8.49
N GLY A 26 6.53 2.29 -9.13
CA GLY A 26 5.43 2.60 -10.03
C GLY A 26 4.06 2.59 -9.36
N THR A 27 3.99 2.77 -8.04
CA THR A 27 2.73 2.74 -7.29
C THR A 27 2.63 3.97 -6.41
N TYR A 28 1.59 4.76 -6.67
CA TYR A 28 1.33 6.03 -6.00
C TYR A 28 -0.07 5.99 -5.41
N ALA A 29 -0.21 6.53 -4.20
CA ALA A 29 -1.49 6.71 -3.55
C ALA A 29 -1.88 8.19 -3.61
N LYS A 30 -3.18 8.45 -3.80
CA LYS A 30 -3.73 9.80 -3.70
C LYS A 30 -3.78 10.22 -2.25
N THR A 31 -3.40 11.46 -2.00
CA THR A 31 -3.44 12.10 -0.69
C THR A 31 -4.56 13.13 -0.63
N SER A 32 -5.05 13.38 0.58
CA SER A 32 -5.96 14.47 0.92
C SER A 32 -5.28 15.35 1.97
N MET A 33 -5.49 16.66 1.88
CA MET A 33 -5.10 17.54 2.98
C MET A 33 -5.98 17.22 4.18
N SER A 34 -5.35 17.03 5.33
CA SER A 34 -6.06 17.01 6.60
C SER A 34 -6.20 18.45 7.08
N ASP A 35 -7.43 18.88 7.36
CA ASP A 35 -7.70 20.18 8.00
C ASP A 35 -7.04 20.29 9.38
N THR A 36 -6.70 19.16 10.01
CA THR A 36 -6.18 19.07 11.38
C THR A 36 -4.66 19.09 11.46
N PHE A 37 -3.97 18.46 10.49
CA PHE A 37 -2.52 18.23 10.57
C PHE A 37 -1.70 19.03 9.56
N ASP A 38 -2.33 19.89 8.75
CA ASP A 38 -1.73 20.67 7.64
C ASP A 38 -0.71 19.87 6.81
N THR A 39 -0.93 18.56 6.74
CA THR A 39 -0.04 17.60 6.11
C THR A 39 -0.87 16.65 5.26
N PRO A 40 -0.32 16.20 4.12
CA PRO A 40 -1.00 15.26 3.25
C PRO A 40 -1.13 13.90 3.92
N VAL A 41 -2.37 13.50 4.17
CA VAL A 41 -2.71 12.18 4.70
C VAL A 41 -3.26 11.29 3.60
N LEU A 42 -3.12 9.98 3.78
CA LEU A 42 -3.78 9.00 2.92
C LEU A 42 -5.29 9.04 3.17
N ASN A 43 -6.09 9.09 2.10
CA ASN A 43 -7.57 9.07 2.22
C ASN A 43 -8.09 7.76 2.84
N VAL A 44 -7.33 6.68 2.67
CA VAL A 44 -7.64 5.32 3.10
C VAL A 44 -6.45 4.74 3.84
N THR A 45 -6.69 3.73 4.67
CA THR A 45 -5.61 3.12 5.45
C THR A 45 -4.56 2.50 4.53
N PHE A 46 -3.29 2.52 4.96
CA PHE A 46 -2.19 1.89 4.22
C PHE A 46 -2.45 0.40 3.93
N ARG A 47 -3.14 -0.30 4.84
CA ARG A 47 -3.57 -1.69 4.65
C ARG A 47 -4.49 -1.84 3.44
N GLN A 48 -5.51 -0.99 3.31
CA GLN A 48 -6.43 -1.01 2.17
C GLN A 48 -5.71 -0.69 0.86
N LEU A 49 -4.83 0.32 0.86
CA LEU A 49 -4.04 0.67 -0.33
C LEU A 49 -3.12 -0.45 -0.79
N CYS A 50 -2.49 -1.18 0.13
CA CYS A 50 -1.67 -2.32 -0.22
C CYS A 50 -2.49 -3.40 -0.93
N LYS A 51 -3.66 -3.74 -0.36
CA LYS A 51 -4.58 -4.73 -0.94
C LYS A 51 -5.03 -4.32 -2.34
N GLU A 52 -5.46 -3.07 -2.49
CA GLU A 52 -5.87 -2.51 -3.77
C GLU A 52 -4.72 -2.50 -4.79
N ALA A 53 -3.52 -2.08 -4.38
CA ALA A 53 -2.35 -2.05 -5.24
C ALA A 53 -1.97 -3.44 -5.76
N LEU A 54 -2.03 -4.47 -4.91
CA LEU A 54 -1.76 -5.85 -5.32
C LEU A 54 -2.82 -6.38 -6.29
N THR A 55 -4.10 -6.12 -6.00
CA THR A 55 -5.21 -6.49 -6.89
C THR A 55 -5.08 -5.82 -8.25
N ARG A 56 -4.78 -4.51 -8.29
CA ARG A 56 -4.53 -3.76 -9.54
C ARG A 56 -3.31 -4.26 -10.31
N LYS A 57 -2.30 -4.80 -9.61
CA LYS A 57 -1.12 -5.44 -10.22
C LYS A 57 -1.36 -6.89 -10.65
N GLY A 58 -2.56 -7.44 -10.46
CA GLY A 58 -2.89 -8.82 -10.80
C GLY A 58 -2.19 -9.86 -9.91
N ILE A 59 -1.72 -9.45 -8.72
CA ILE A 59 -1.07 -10.35 -7.77
C ILE A 59 -2.16 -11.04 -6.96
N GLN A 60 -2.07 -12.37 -6.86
CA GLN A 60 -3.01 -13.18 -6.10
C GLN A 60 -2.60 -13.15 -4.62
N TRP A 61 -3.51 -12.73 -3.75
CA TRP A 61 -3.26 -12.59 -2.32
C TRP A 61 -4.50 -12.90 -1.49
N GLU A 62 -4.28 -13.25 -0.22
CA GLU A 62 -5.31 -13.45 0.80
C GLU A 62 -4.96 -12.62 2.05
N PRO A 63 -5.95 -12.26 2.90
CA PRO A 63 -5.67 -11.69 4.21
C PRO A 63 -4.72 -12.59 5.03
N GLY A 64 -3.84 -11.98 5.84
CA GLY A 64 -3.00 -12.75 6.77
C GLY A 64 -3.83 -13.43 7.86
N THR A 65 -3.27 -14.41 8.55
CA THR A 65 -4.00 -15.22 9.56
C THR A 65 -4.61 -14.35 10.64
N ALA A 66 -3.86 -13.42 11.21
CA ALA A 66 -4.35 -12.54 12.27
C ALA A 66 -5.52 -11.64 11.82
N GLU A 67 -5.50 -11.18 10.56
CA GLU A 67 -6.62 -10.40 10.02
C GLU A 67 -7.84 -11.27 9.76
N ARG A 68 -7.64 -12.50 9.30
CA ARG A 68 -8.70 -13.48 9.10
C ARG A 68 -9.35 -13.88 10.42
N GLU A 69 -8.57 -14.26 11.42
CA GLU A 69 -9.04 -14.62 12.76
C GLU A 69 -9.82 -13.48 13.43
N TYR A 70 -9.34 -12.24 13.29
CA TYR A 70 -10.07 -11.07 13.77
C TYR A 70 -11.42 -10.89 13.06
N ASN A 71 -11.45 -11.00 11.74
CA ASN A 71 -12.69 -10.85 10.96
C ASN A 71 -13.68 -12.00 11.19
N GLU A 72 -13.19 -13.21 11.46
CA GLU A 72 -14.01 -14.39 11.78
C GLU A 72 -14.47 -14.42 13.26
N GLY A 73 -14.07 -13.44 14.08
CA GLY A 73 -14.42 -13.39 15.50
C GLY A 73 -13.69 -14.41 16.37
N LEU A 74 -12.68 -15.10 15.82
CA LEU A 74 -11.83 -16.07 16.53
C LEU A 74 -10.78 -15.39 17.41
N SER A 75 -10.54 -14.11 17.19
CA SER A 75 -9.63 -13.29 17.99
C SER A 75 -10.19 -11.88 18.21
N THR A 76 -10.00 -11.35 19.42
CA THR A 76 -10.31 -9.94 19.74
C THR A 76 -9.13 -9.01 19.50
N GLN A 77 -7.96 -9.57 19.16
CA GLN A 77 -6.74 -8.79 18.94
C GLN A 77 -6.79 -8.07 17.59
N VAL A 78 -6.88 -6.74 17.63
CA VAL A 78 -6.87 -5.91 16.43
C VAL A 78 -5.49 -5.99 15.77
N PRO A 79 -5.37 -6.45 14.51
CA PRO A 79 -4.08 -6.57 13.85
C PRO A 79 -3.46 -5.20 13.58
N ALA A 80 -2.32 -4.92 14.22
CA ALA A 80 -1.61 -3.65 14.07
C ALA A 80 -0.78 -3.56 12.77
N ARG A 81 -0.22 -4.68 12.31
CA ARG A 81 0.62 -4.73 11.10
C ARG A 81 -0.21 -5.01 9.85
N THR A 82 0.33 -4.66 8.70
CA THR A 82 -0.23 -5.00 7.39
C THR A 82 0.43 -6.29 6.91
N VAL A 83 -0.19 -7.41 7.23
CA VAL A 83 0.29 -8.76 6.86
C VAL A 83 -0.67 -9.39 5.86
N ILE A 84 -0.13 -9.98 4.80
CA ILE A 84 -0.91 -10.68 3.78
C ILE A 84 -0.27 -12.02 3.43
N ARG A 85 -1.07 -12.94 2.91
CA ARG A 85 -0.58 -14.19 2.36
C ARG A 85 -0.54 -14.10 0.83
N LEU A 86 0.65 -14.15 0.25
CA LEU A 86 0.84 -14.12 -1.20
C LEU A 86 0.61 -15.51 -1.82
N LYS A 87 -0.27 -15.60 -2.81
CA LYS A 87 -0.51 -16.80 -3.62
C LYS A 87 0.27 -16.81 -4.92
N SER A 88 0.56 -15.63 -5.47
CA SER A 88 1.50 -15.46 -6.57
C SER A 88 2.68 -14.58 -6.16
N ARG A 89 3.75 -14.64 -6.96
CA ARG A 89 4.99 -13.94 -6.66
C ARG A 89 4.81 -12.43 -6.72
N PHE A 90 5.23 -11.74 -5.67
CA PHE A 90 5.38 -10.29 -5.68
C PHE A 90 6.86 -9.92 -5.57
N ARG A 91 7.34 -9.09 -6.50
CA ARG A 91 8.67 -8.49 -6.45
C ARG A 91 8.54 -7.00 -6.16
N GLY A 92 9.12 -6.56 -5.05
CA GLY A 92 9.11 -5.17 -4.63
C GLY A 92 8.58 -4.98 -3.22
N GLN A 93 8.48 -3.71 -2.83
CA GLN A 93 8.07 -3.31 -1.50
C GLN A 93 7.00 -2.24 -1.59
N LEU A 94 6.03 -2.33 -0.67
CA LEU A 94 5.07 -1.27 -0.41
C LEU A 94 5.34 -0.72 1.00
N THR A 95 5.59 0.58 1.09
CA THR A 95 5.93 1.27 2.35
C THR A 95 5.32 2.66 2.38
N TYR A 96 4.90 3.11 3.56
CA TYR A 96 4.48 4.47 3.82
C TYR A 96 4.84 4.85 5.26
N GLY A 97 5.74 5.83 5.43
CA GLY A 97 6.29 6.16 6.74
C GLY A 97 6.90 4.94 7.44
N LYS A 98 6.41 4.62 8.64
CA LYS A 98 6.84 3.43 9.42
C LYS A 98 6.07 2.15 9.06
N GLN A 99 5.04 2.26 8.22
CA GLN A 99 4.21 1.12 7.80
C GLN A 99 4.83 0.44 6.58
N LYS A 100 4.81 -0.89 6.58
CA LYS A 100 5.26 -1.71 5.46
C LYS A 100 4.35 -2.90 5.27
N LEU A 101 4.19 -3.31 4.02
CA LEU A 101 3.52 -4.56 3.69
C LEU A 101 4.45 -5.74 4.03
N ILE A 102 3.92 -6.71 4.76
CA ILE A 102 4.66 -7.91 5.17
C ILE A 102 3.98 -9.12 4.54
N ALA A 103 4.75 -9.93 3.82
CA ALA A 103 4.30 -11.23 3.38
C ALA A 103 4.42 -12.24 4.53
N GLU A 104 3.32 -12.90 4.83
CA GLU A 104 3.23 -13.93 5.85
C GLU A 104 4.19 -15.08 5.53
N LYS A 105 5.01 -15.45 6.53
CA LYS A 105 6.04 -16.50 6.42
C LYS A 105 7.07 -16.28 5.30
N GLY A 106 7.14 -15.09 4.70
CA GLY A 106 8.05 -14.78 3.58
C GLY A 106 7.73 -15.53 2.28
N ILE A 107 6.58 -16.20 2.19
CA ILE A 107 6.22 -17.01 1.03
C ILE A 107 5.92 -16.10 -0.16
N ASN A 108 6.46 -16.43 -1.34
CA ASN A 108 6.24 -15.71 -2.60
C ASN A 108 6.68 -14.23 -2.60
N ALA A 109 7.40 -13.77 -1.56
CA ALA A 109 8.00 -12.45 -1.49
C ALA A 109 9.48 -12.51 -1.88
N ARG A 110 9.94 -11.59 -2.74
CA ARG A 110 11.37 -11.40 -3.03
C ARG A 110 11.69 -9.95 -3.32
#